data_AF-A0A239DWB1-F1
#
_entry.id   AF-A0A239DWB1-F1
#
_cell.length_a   1.000
_cell.length_b   1.000
_cell.length_c   1.000
_cell.angle_alpha   90.00
_cell.angle_beta   90.00
_cell.angle_gamma   90.00
#
_symmetry.space_group_name_H-M   'P 1'
#
loop_
_entity.id
_entity.type
_entity.pdbx_description
1 polymer ?
#
loop_
_entity_poly.entity_id
_entity_poly.type
_entity_poly.pdbx_seq_one_letter_code
_entity_poly.pdbx_strand_id
1 'polypeptide(L)'
;MIEVLIVSGLLAAAVITVLVIIVRRLNTTSRRRAVATSDRDQAAFEQWLDLQPTDAERQLALGELDEIFTSGRIGQPEHTERVSMIMEARTNRETQQALEELRSPDEV
;
A
#
# COMPACT_ATOMS: atom_id res chain seq x y z
N MET A 1 -1.71 -59.82 10.04
CA MET A 1 -2.07 -58.61 10.83
C MET A 1 -1.00 -57.53 10.79
N ILE A 2 0.28 -57.84 11.07
CA ILE A 2 1.38 -56.85 11.09
C ILE A 2 1.62 -56.18 9.72
N GLU A 3 1.61 -56.95 8.64
CA GLU A 3 1.79 -56.43 7.26
C GLU A 3 0.75 -55.37 6.87
N VAL A 4 -0.52 -55.58 7.22
CA VAL A 4 -1.62 -54.66 6.90
C VAL A 4 -1.43 -53.33 7.64
N LEU A 5 -0.96 -53.37 8.89
CA LEU A 5 -0.67 -52.17 9.68
C LEU A 5 0.50 -51.38 9.08
N ILE A 6 1.57 -52.04 8.65
CA ILE A 6 2.73 -51.39 8.02
C ILE A 6 2.33 -50.72 6.70
N VAL A 7 1.58 -51.42 5.85
CA VAL A 7 1.11 -50.87 4.56
C VAL A 7 0.18 -49.67 4.78
N SER A 8 -0.74 -49.73 5.74
CA SER A 8 -1.62 -48.60 6.06
C SER A 8 -0.86 -47.38 6.61
N GLY A 9 0.17 -47.60 7.43
CA GLY A 9 1.01 -46.54 7.98
C GLY A 9 1.84 -45.83 6.92
N LEU A 10 2.42 -46.59 5.97
CA LEU A 10 3.15 -46.04 4.84
C LEU A 10 2.25 -45.22 3.91
N LEU A 11 1.03 -45.69 3.66
CA LEU A 11 0.06 -45.01 2.81
C LEU A 11 -0.40 -43.68 3.45
N ALA A 12 -0.66 -43.69 4.77
CA ALA A 12 -0.97 -42.47 5.51
C ALA A 12 0.18 -41.46 5.51
N ALA A 13 1.43 -41.91 5.72
CA ALA A 13 2.61 -41.03 5.69
C ALA A 13 2.83 -40.40 4.30
N ALA A 14 2.60 -41.14 3.22
CA ALA A 14 2.69 -40.63 1.85
C ALA A 14 1.64 -39.54 1.59
N VAL A 15 0.40 -39.75 2.03
CA VAL A 15 -0.70 -38.78 1.87
C VAL A 15 -0.41 -37.49 2.64
N ILE A 16 0.06 -37.60 3.89
CA ILE A 16 0.43 -36.43 4.72
C ILE A 16 1.57 -35.65 4.07
N THR A 17 2.59 -36.34 3.55
CA THR A 17 3.74 -35.69 2.89
C THR A 17 3.31 -34.91 1.65
N VAL A 18 2.42 -35.48 0.83
CA VAL A 18 1.87 -34.81 -0.35
C VAL A 18 1.05 -33.58 0.04
N LEU A 19 0.21 -33.68 1.07
CA LEU A 19 -0.55 -32.56 1.61
C LEU A 19 0.36 -31.41 2.08
N VAL A 20 1.42 -31.71 2.83
CA VAL A 20 2.38 -30.71 3.31
C VAL A 20 3.07 -30.00 2.13
N ILE A 21 3.47 -30.74 1.09
CA ILE A 21 4.10 -30.15 -0.10
C ILE A 21 3.11 -29.22 -0.82
N ILE A 22 1.85 -29.65 -0.99
CA ILE A 22 0.81 -28.84 -1.63
C ILE A 22 0.56 -27.55 -0.83
N VAL A 23 0.38 -27.65 0.49
CA VAL A 23 0.16 -26.48 1.37
C VAL A 23 1.36 -25.53 1.32
N ARG A 24 2.58 -26.05 1.39
CA ARG A 24 3.80 -25.23 1.32
C ARG A 24 3.92 -24.53 -0.03
N ARG A 25 3.61 -25.23 -1.13
CA ARG A 25 3.62 -24.66 -2.48
C ARG A 25 2.56 -23.58 -2.64
N LEU A 26 1.33 -23.84 -2.18
CA LEU A 26 0.23 -22.86 -2.19
C LEU A 26 0.59 -21.61 -1.39
N ASN A 27 1.11 -21.74 -0.16
CA ASN A 27 1.51 -20.61 0.66
C ASN A 27 2.64 -19.79 0.00
N THR A 28 3.61 -20.46 -0.61
CA THR A 28 4.70 -19.78 -1.35
C THR A 28 4.17 -19.04 -2.58
N THR A 29 3.25 -19.64 -3.33
CA THR A 29 2.61 -19.01 -4.50
C THR A 29 1.74 -17.82 -4.10
N SER A 30 0.95 -17.93 -3.02
CA SER A 30 0.14 -16.83 -2.49
C SER A 30 1.01 -15.66 -2.03
N ARG A 31 2.10 -15.94 -1.29
CA ARG A 31 3.05 -14.91 -0.87
C ARG A 31 3.74 -14.23 -2.05
N ARG A 32 4.16 -15.00 -3.07
CA ARG A 32 4.74 -14.43 -4.29
C ARG A 32 3.75 -13.59 -5.08
N ARG A 33 2.48 -13.99 -5.14
CA ARG A 33 1.42 -13.20 -5.78
C ARG A 33 1.17 -11.90 -5.02
N ALA A 34 1.09 -11.94 -3.69
CA ALA A 34 0.91 -10.75 -2.86
C ALA A 34 2.09 -9.76 -2.99
N VAL A 35 3.32 -10.26 -3.05
CA VAL A 35 4.50 -9.41 -3.30
C VAL A 35 4.46 -8.83 -4.71
N ALA A 36 4.16 -9.65 -5.73
CA ALA A 36 4.10 -9.18 -7.12
C ALA A 36 2.95 -8.18 -7.39
N THR A 37 1.84 -8.25 -6.65
CA THR A 37 0.79 -7.21 -6.70
C THR A 37 1.27 -5.95 -6.01
N SER A 38 1.87 -6.06 -4.83
CA SER A 38 2.44 -4.90 -4.10
C SER A 38 3.50 -4.16 -4.93
N ASP A 39 4.39 -4.87 -5.62
CA ASP A 39 5.42 -4.27 -6.47
C ASP A 39 4.81 -3.53 -7.67
N ARG A 40 3.73 -4.06 -8.25
CA ARG A 40 3.00 -3.40 -9.35
C ARG A 40 2.24 -2.17 -8.87
N ASP A 41 1.60 -2.27 -7.73
CA ASP A 41 0.83 -1.17 -7.15
C ASP A 41 1.78 -0.02 -6.77
N GLN A 42 2.95 -0.35 -6.20
CA GLN A 42 4.02 0.63 -5.96
C GLN A 42 4.51 1.28 -7.26
N ALA A 43 4.79 0.49 -8.30
CA ALA A 43 5.24 1.03 -9.58
C ALA A 43 4.18 1.92 -10.26
N ALA A 44 2.91 1.56 -10.17
CA ALA A 44 1.81 2.37 -10.68
C ALA A 44 1.66 3.67 -9.90
N PHE A 45 1.85 3.64 -8.58
CA PHE A 45 1.85 4.83 -7.73
C PHE A 45 3.01 5.77 -8.06
N GLU A 46 4.24 5.25 -8.18
CA GLU A 46 5.40 6.04 -8.60
C GLU A 46 5.18 6.70 -9.97
N GLN A 47 4.59 5.96 -10.91
CA GLN A 47 4.25 6.52 -12.21
C GLN A 47 3.19 7.62 -12.10
N TRP A 48 2.18 7.43 -11.24
CA TRP A 48 1.14 8.44 -11.00
C TRP A 48 1.69 9.73 -10.37
N LEU A 49 2.69 9.62 -9.50
CA LEU A 49 3.37 10.77 -8.88
C LEU A 49 4.03 11.70 -9.92
N ASP A 50 4.51 11.16 -11.03
CA ASP A 50 5.13 11.92 -12.12
C ASP A 50 4.12 12.60 -13.06
N LEU A 51 2.84 12.22 -12.99
CA LEU A 51 1.79 12.79 -13.84
C LEU A 51 1.35 14.17 -13.35
N GLN A 52 0.85 14.98 -14.29
CA GLN A 52 0.16 16.22 -13.94
C GLN A 52 -1.10 15.93 -13.13
N PRO A 53 -1.33 16.66 -12.03
CA PRO A 53 -2.54 16.51 -11.25
C PRO A 53 -3.75 16.97 -12.07
N THR A 54 -4.76 16.12 -12.11
CA THR A 54 -6.08 16.44 -12.59
C THR A 54 -6.78 17.41 -11.63
N ASP A 55 -7.82 18.10 -12.12
CA ASP A 55 -8.59 19.00 -11.25
C ASP A 55 -9.25 18.27 -10.07
N ALA A 56 -9.62 16.99 -10.26
CA ALA A 56 -10.15 16.15 -9.20
C ALA A 56 -9.09 15.86 -8.12
N GLU A 57 -7.84 15.56 -8.51
CA GLU A 57 -6.74 15.33 -7.57
C GLU A 57 -6.37 16.60 -6.81
N ARG A 58 -6.37 17.76 -7.49
CA ARG A 58 -6.19 19.05 -6.82
C ARG A 58 -7.29 19.32 -5.80
N GLN A 59 -8.55 19.06 -6.14
CA GLN A 59 -9.66 19.23 -5.21
C GLN A 59 -9.57 18.30 -4.00
N LEU A 60 -9.16 17.05 -4.21
CA LEU A 60 -8.92 16.11 -3.11
C LEU A 60 -7.82 16.63 -2.17
N ALA A 61 -6.70 17.09 -2.73
CA ALA A 61 -5.59 17.63 -1.95
C ALA A 61 -5.98 18.91 -1.19
N LEU A 62 -6.76 19.80 -1.80
CA LEU A 62 -7.30 21.00 -1.13
C LEU A 62 -8.29 20.65 -0.02
N GLY A 63 -9.13 19.63 -0.22
CA GLY A 63 -10.06 19.16 0.80
C GLY A 63 -9.32 18.61 2.03
N GLU A 64 -8.25 17.87 1.81
CA GLU A 64 -7.39 17.38 2.90
C GLU A 64 -6.66 18.53 3.62
N LEU A 65 -6.14 19.50 2.86
CA LEU A 65 -5.51 20.69 3.43
C LEU A 65 -6.49 21.49 4.30
N ASP A 66 -7.75 21.62 3.86
CA ASP A 66 -8.79 22.31 4.62
C ASP A 66 -9.15 21.55 5.90
N GLU A 67 -9.15 20.22 5.89
CA GLU A 67 -9.30 19.40 7.11
C GLU A 67 -8.15 19.65 8.11
N ILE A 68 -6.92 19.74 7.62
CA ILE A 68 -5.74 20.06 8.46
C ILE A 68 -5.83 21.48 9.02
N PHE A 69 -6.31 22.45 8.24
CA PHE A 69 -6.50 23.82 8.68
C PHE A 69 -7.63 23.94 9.72
N THR A 70 -8.79 23.33 9.44
CA THR A 70 -9.96 23.36 10.35
C THR A 70 -9.72 22.61 11.65
N SER A 71 -8.86 21.59 11.65
CA SER A 71 -8.37 20.94 12.87
C SER A 71 -7.38 21.80 13.68
N GLY A 72 -6.97 22.96 13.16
CA GLY A 72 -6.11 23.93 13.83
C GLY A 72 -4.62 23.54 13.84
N ARG A 73 -4.22 22.57 13.02
CA ARG A 73 -2.83 22.10 12.96
C ARG A 73 -1.90 23.08 12.25
N ILE A 74 -2.44 23.88 11.34
CA ILE A 74 -1.73 24.95 10.62
C ILE A 74 -2.48 26.27 10.74
N GLY A 75 -1.75 27.39 10.61
CA GLY A 75 -2.33 28.73 10.60
C GLY A 75 -2.76 29.19 9.20
N GLN A 76 -3.52 30.29 9.14
CA GLN A 76 -3.98 30.90 7.88
C GLN A 76 -2.84 31.22 6.89
N PRO A 77 -1.67 31.75 7.31
CA PRO A 77 -0.58 32.04 6.38
C PRO A 77 -0.05 30.76 5.69
N GLU A 78 0.19 29.72 6.47
CA GLU A 78 0.67 28.43 5.97
C GLU A 78 -0.39 27.75 5.09
N HIS A 79 -1.66 27.76 5.50
CA HIS A 79 -2.75 27.28 4.66
C HIS A 79 -2.77 27.96 3.28
N THR A 80 -2.64 29.28 3.25
CA THR A 80 -2.65 30.06 1.99
C THR A 80 -1.45 29.71 1.10
N GLU A 81 -0.27 29.55 1.69
CA GLU A 81 0.94 29.12 0.98
C GLU A 81 0.76 27.72 0.36
N ARG A 82 0.27 26.76 1.15
CA ARG A 82 0.05 25.38 0.71
C ARG A 82 -1.02 25.28 -0.38
N VAL A 83 -2.08 26.10 -0.31
CA VAL A 83 -3.06 26.22 -1.41
C VAL A 83 -2.37 26.67 -2.70
N SER A 84 -1.51 27.67 -2.63
CA SER A 84 -0.75 28.15 -3.81
C SER A 84 0.12 27.04 -4.38
N MET A 85 0.85 26.31 -3.52
CA MET A 85 1.68 25.19 -3.94
C MET A 85 0.89 24.09 -4.64
N ILE A 86 -0.28 23.71 -4.11
CA ILE A 86 -1.16 22.69 -4.72
C ILE A 86 -1.69 23.15 -6.08
N MET A 87 -2.09 24.43 -6.19
CA MET A 87 -2.63 24.99 -7.43
C MET A 87 -1.59 25.14 -8.53
N GLU A 88 -0.34 25.42 -8.16
CA GLU A 88 0.78 25.57 -9.09
C GLU A 88 1.55 24.26 -9.36
N ALA A 89 1.20 23.19 -8.64
CA ALA A 89 1.84 21.89 -8.78
C ALA A 89 1.75 21.37 -10.22
N ARG A 90 2.92 21.01 -10.76
CA ARG A 90 3.08 20.40 -12.08
C ARG A 90 2.98 18.89 -12.03
N THR A 91 3.15 18.29 -10.85
CA THR A 91 3.08 16.85 -10.67
C THR A 91 2.30 16.49 -9.42
N ASN A 92 1.69 15.31 -9.41
CA ASN A 92 1.05 14.74 -8.22
C ASN A 92 2.03 14.61 -7.06
N ARG A 93 3.33 14.41 -7.34
CA ARG A 93 4.39 14.43 -6.32
C ARG A 93 4.47 15.75 -5.59
N GLU A 94 4.49 16.87 -6.31
CA GLU A 94 4.53 18.21 -5.72
C GLU A 94 3.28 18.48 -4.87
N THR A 95 2.11 18.05 -5.36
CA THR A 95 0.85 18.12 -4.60
C THR A 95 0.92 17.32 -3.30
N GLN A 96 1.45 16.07 -3.33
CA GLN A 96 1.60 15.26 -2.13
C GLN A 96 2.65 15.83 -1.17
N GLN A 97 3.76 16.38 -1.67
CA GLN A 97 4.78 17.02 -0.83
C GLN A 97 4.24 18.19 -0.02
N ALA A 98 3.30 18.97 -0.59
CA ALA A 98 2.64 20.05 0.13
C ALA A 98 1.82 19.54 1.35
N LEU A 99 1.39 18.27 1.34
CA LEU A 99 0.61 17.65 2.40
C LEU A 99 1.45 16.74 3.31
N GLU A 100 2.52 16.13 2.80
CA GLU A 100 3.33 15.12 3.50
C GLU A 100 3.90 15.66 4.81
N GLU A 101 4.46 16.88 4.78
CA GLU A 101 4.99 17.58 5.95
C GLU A 101 3.91 17.82 7.02
N LEU A 102 2.65 17.90 6.60
CA LEU A 102 1.50 18.09 7.46
C LEU A 102 0.87 16.76 7.89
N ARG A 103 1.18 15.63 7.25
CA ARG A 103 0.65 14.30 7.61
C ARG A 103 1.38 13.64 8.76
N SER A 104 2.53 14.15 9.20
CA SER A 104 3.30 13.58 10.31
C SER A 104 2.99 14.28 11.65
N PRO A 105 2.14 13.70 12.51
CA PRO A 105 1.94 14.19 13.88
C PRO A 105 2.97 13.66 14.90
N ASP A 106 3.82 12.67 14.59
CA ASP A 106 4.55 11.89 15.63
C ASP A 106 6.06 11.63 15.35
N GLU A 107 6.88 12.68 15.18
CA GLU A 107 8.34 12.59 15.41
C GLU A 107 8.87 13.79 16.22
N VAL A 108 8.31 14.03 17.42
CA VAL A 108 9.00 14.74 18.53
C VAL A 108 8.57 14.17 19.87
#